data_AF-C7RL67-F1
#
_entry.id   AF-C7RL67-F1
#
_cell.length_a   1.000
_cell.length_b   1.000
_cell.length_c   1.000
_cell.angle_alpha   90.00
_cell.angle_beta   90.00
_cell.angle_gamma   90.00
#
_symmetry.space_group_name_H-M   'P 1'
#
loop_
_entity.id
_entity.type
_entity.pdbx_description
1 polymer ?
#
loop_
_entity_poly.entity_id
_entity_poly.type
_entity_poly.pdbx_seq_one_letter_code
_entity_poly.pdbx_strand_id
1 'polypeptide(L)'
;MTSVIDSEVQAALEDLRGRILVLETYGASGRVLRYAQNFGRVYGVPAASVALLAVLVLRGPQTISELRANSERLYRFDDASSVEAYLEELATRSSGPLVTRLPRQAGAREQRWAHLLCGAAALPTEAVRRQTVQEDTGLEERVARLELEVAELRAAIGLASR
;
A
#
# COMPACT_ATOMS: atom_id res chain seq x y z
N MET A 1 6.01 -2.91 -12.12
CA MET A 1 7.37 -3.35 -11.81
C MET A 1 8.21 -2.10 -11.66
N THR A 2 8.66 -1.79 -10.44
CA THR A 2 9.38 -0.54 -10.14
C THR A 2 10.85 -0.72 -10.53
N SER A 3 11.38 0.13 -11.41
CA SER A 3 12.80 0.21 -11.71
C SER A 3 13.38 1.36 -10.90
N VAL A 4 14.45 1.09 -10.15
CA VAL A 4 15.16 2.04 -9.28
C VAL A 4 16.64 1.97 -9.62
N ILE A 5 17.33 3.11 -9.60
CA ILE A 5 18.77 3.18 -9.91
C ILE A 5 19.62 2.93 -8.66
N ASP A 6 20.86 2.48 -8.84
CA ASP A 6 21.75 2.09 -7.73
C ASP A 6 21.96 3.23 -6.70
N SER A 7 22.03 4.48 -7.15
CA SER A 7 22.19 5.63 -6.27
C SER A 7 20.97 5.87 -5.38
N GLU A 8 19.75 5.62 -5.88
CA GLU A 8 18.52 5.72 -5.08
C GLU A 8 18.47 4.62 -4.03
N VAL A 9 18.87 3.40 -4.40
CA VAL A 9 18.96 2.27 -3.46
C VAL A 9 19.98 2.57 -2.36
N GLN A 10 21.15 3.10 -2.72
CA GLN A 10 22.19 3.44 -1.76
C GLN A 10 21.77 4.56 -0.81
N ALA A 11 21.08 5.60 -1.32
CA ALA A 11 20.52 6.66 -0.49
C ALA A 11 19.47 6.12 0.49
N ALA A 12 18.57 5.24 0.03
CA ALA A 12 17.58 4.61 0.89
C ALA A 12 18.22 3.72 1.98
N LEU A 13 19.28 2.98 1.64
CA LEU A 13 20.02 2.18 2.61
C LEU A 13 20.68 3.05 3.68
N GLU A 14 21.25 4.19 3.30
CA GLU A 14 21.84 5.17 4.22
C GLU A 14 20.79 5.74 5.19
N ASP A 15 19.63 6.15 4.67
CA ASP A 15 18.52 6.65 5.49
C ASP A 15 18.00 5.60 6.48
N LEU A 16 17.88 4.35 6.03
CA LEU A 16 17.45 3.22 6.88
C LEU A 16 18.51 2.87 7.93
N ARG A 17 19.80 3.02 7.61
CA ARG A 17 20.91 2.84 8.55
C ARG A 17 20.90 3.90 9.65
N GLY A 18 20.64 5.16 9.31
CA GLY A 18 20.44 6.24 10.28
C GLY A 18 19.30 5.96 11.28
N ARG A 19 18.32 5.14 10.89
CA ARG A 19 17.20 4.67 11.73
C ARG A 19 17.44 3.31 12.39
N ILE A 20 18.63 2.71 12.21
CA ILE A 20 19.00 1.38 12.72
C ILE A 20 18.07 0.26 12.19
N LEU A 21 17.36 0.51 11.07
CA LEU A 21 16.49 -0.47 10.42
C LEU A 21 17.28 -1.43 9.53
N VAL A 22 18.43 -0.98 9.06
CA VAL A 22 19.40 -1.77 8.29
C VAL A 22 20.75 -1.72 9.01
N LEU A 23 21.41 -2.87 9.08
CA LEU A 23 22.74 -3.05 9.63
C LEU A 23 23.71 -3.46 8.53
N GLU A 24 24.91 -2.92 8.59
CA GLU A 24 26.01 -3.36 7.73
C GLU A 24 26.63 -4.64 8.29
N THR A 25 26.86 -5.58 7.40
CA THR A 25 27.51 -6.86 7.68
C THR A 25 28.58 -7.09 6.65
N TYR A 26 29.71 -7.63 7.08
CA TYR A 26 30.78 -8.01 6.16
C TYR A 26 30.69 -9.51 5.90
N GLY A 27 30.81 -9.91 4.64
CA GLY A 27 30.95 -11.33 4.33
C GLY A 27 32.23 -11.92 4.93
N ALA A 28 32.34 -13.26 4.98
CA ALA A 28 33.50 -13.95 5.54
C ALA A 28 34.85 -13.50 4.96
N SER A 29 34.89 -13.01 3.71
CA SER A 29 36.09 -12.47 3.07
C SER A 29 36.35 -10.97 3.37
N GLY A 30 35.41 -10.25 3.99
CA GLY A 30 35.50 -8.80 4.27
C GLY A 30 35.36 -7.87 3.05
N ARG A 31 35.37 -8.42 1.83
CA ARG A 31 35.46 -7.64 0.58
C ARG A 31 34.14 -7.09 0.05
N VAL A 32 33.01 -7.64 0.49
CA VAL A 32 31.68 -7.26 0.00
C VAL A 32 30.81 -6.85 1.17
N LEU A 33 30.34 -5.61 1.13
CA LEU A 33 29.36 -5.08 2.06
C LEU A 33 28.01 -5.77 1.82
N ARG A 34 27.38 -6.23 2.91
CA ARG A 34 26.06 -6.84 2.92
C ARG A 34 25.19 -6.09 3.90
N TYR A 35 23.89 -6.10 3.66
CA TYR A 35 22.92 -5.43 4.51
C TYR A 35 22.00 -6.47 5.15
N ALA A 36 21.77 -6.32 6.45
CA ALA A 36 20.83 -7.14 7.21
C ALA A 36 19.71 -6.25 7.75
N GLN A 37 18.46 -6.73 7.63
CA GLN A 37 17.32 -6.03 8.23
C GLN A 37 17.30 -6.21 9.75
N ASN A 38 16.91 -5.16 10.46
CA ASN A 38 16.77 -5.13 11.92
C ASN A 38 15.37 -4.68 12.37
N PHE A 39 14.40 -4.74 11.46
CA PHE A 39 13.05 -4.22 11.63
C PHE A 39 12.36 -4.83 12.84
N GLY A 40 12.40 -6.16 12.98
CA GLY A 40 11.76 -6.87 14.09
C GLY A 40 12.27 -6.42 15.46
N ARG A 41 13.55 -6.08 15.57
CA ARG A 41 14.16 -5.58 16.80
C ARG A 41 13.79 -4.13 17.08
N VAL A 42 13.85 -3.26 16.08
CA VAL A 42 13.51 -1.83 16.21
C VAL A 42 12.05 -1.66 16.59
N TYR A 43 11.15 -2.40 15.93
CA TYR A 43 9.73 -2.33 16.21
C TYR A 43 9.27 -3.28 17.31
N GLY A 44 10.12 -4.16 17.84
CA GLY A 44 9.74 -5.12 18.87
C GLY A 44 8.60 -6.05 18.44
N VAL A 45 8.70 -6.63 17.24
CA VAL A 45 7.70 -7.54 16.67
C VAL A 45 8.32 -8.88 16.28
N PRO A 46 7.59 -10.00 16.43
CA PRO A 46 8.10 -11.33 16.11
C PRO A 46 8.28 -11.54 14.61
N ALA A 47 9.06 -12.56 14.24
CA ALA A 47 9.36 -12.87 12.84
C ALA A 47 8.10 -13.10 11.97
N ALA A 48 7.05 -13.69 12.56
CA ALA A 48 5.75 -13.85 11.92
C ALA A 48 5.15 -12.50 11.48
N SER A 49 5.11 -11.53 12.40
CA SER A 49 4.62 -10.18 12.12
C SER A 49 5.49 -9.43 11.12
N VAL A 50 6.81 -9.62 11.14
CA VAL A 50 7.72 -9.05 10.14
C VAL A 50 7.39 -9.59 8.74
N ALA A 51 7.11 -10.89 8.61
CA ALA A 51 6.74 -11.50 7.34
C ALA A 51 5.44 -10.88 6.78
N LEU A 52 4.41 -10.71 7.61
CA LEU A 52 3.15 -10.08 7.18
C LEU A 52 3.36 -8.64 6.73
N LEU A 53 4.11 -7.84 7.49
CA LEU A 53 4.43 -6.46 7.14
C LEU A 53 5.23 -6.37 5.84
N ALA A 54 6.21 -7.25 5.63
CA ALA A 54 6.98 -7.29 4.39
C ALA A 54 6.08 -7.56 3.17
N VAL A 55 5.14 -8.52 3.29
CA VAL A 55 4.19 -8.83 2.22
C VAL A 55 3.25 -7.65 1.95
N LEU A 56 2.75 -6.97 2.99
CA LEU A 56 1.90 -5.79 2.85
C LEU A 56 2.63 -4.62 2.20
N VAL A 57 3.90 -4.36 2.55
CA VAL A 57 4.71 -3.29 1.95
C VAL A 57 5.00 -3.56 0.47
N LEU A 58 5.29 -4.82 0.11
CA LEU A 58 5.69 -5.18 -1.26
C LEU A 58 4.50 -5.36 -2.22
N ARG A 59 3.31 -5.65 -1.71
CA ARG A 59 2.14 -6.01 -2.54
C ARG A 59 0.89 -5.20 -2.24
N GLY A 60 0.95 -4.30 -1.26
CA GLY A 60 -0.19 -3.48 -0.84
C GLY A 60 -1.25 -4.28 -0.07
N PRO A 61 -2.48 -3.73 0.01
CA PRO A 61 -3.53 -4.29 0.87
C PRO A 61 -4.03 -5.66 0.42
N GLN A 62 -4.05 -6.64 1.33
CA GLN A 62 -4.36 -8.05 1.04
C GLN A 62 -5.32 -8.65 2.05
N THR A 63 -6.04 -9.70 1.65
CA THR A 63 -6.89 -10.48 2.57
C THR A 63 -6.06 -11.44 3.42
N ILE A 64 -6.66 -12.04 4.45
CA ILE A 64 -5.98 -13.03 5.32
C ILE A 64 -5.53 -14.25 4.50
N SER A 65 -6.39 -14.75 3.61
CA SER A 65 -6.10 -15.87 2.73
C SER A 65 -4.93 -15.57 1.78
N GLU A 66 -4.92 -14.37 1.18
CA GLU A 66 -3.82 -13.90 0.33
C GLU A 66 -2.52 -13.79 1.15
N LEU A 67 -2.57 -13.16 2.33
CA LEU A 67 -1.40 -12.98 3.20
C LEU A 67 -0.75 -14.31 3.58
N ARG A 68 -1.55 -15.30 4.00
CA ARG A 68 -1.05 -16.63 4.36
C ARG A 68 -0.32 -17.29 3.20
N ALA A 69 -0.92 -17.30 2.01
CA ALA A 69 -0.31 -17.90 0.82
C ALA A 69 0.97 -17.14 0.41
N ASN A 70 0.96 -15.82 0.55
CA ASN A 70 2.02 -14.94 0.10
C ASN A 70 3.21 -14.85 1.08
N SER A 71 2.99 -15.17 2.35
CA SER A 71 4.03 -15.21 3.38
C SER A 71 4.69 -16.57 3.54
N GLU A 72 4.19 -17.64 2.91
CA GLU A 72 4.62 -19.04 3.16
C GLU A 72 6.14 -19.25 3.10
N ARG A 73 6.84 -18.55 2.18
CA ARG A 73 8.30 -18.63 2.04
C ARG A 73 9.08 -17.83 3.10
N LEU A 74 8.45 -16.87 3.75
CA LEU A 74 9.04 -16.02 4.79
C LEU A 74 8.76 -16.59 6.19
N TYR A 75 7.51 -17.00 6.42
CA TYR A 75 7.04 -17.59 7.66
C TYR A 75 5.80 -18.45 7.36
N ARG A 76 5.82 -19.70 7.84
CA ARG A 76 4.72 -20.64 7.66
C ARG A 76 3.73 -20.52 8.81
N PHE A 77 2.53 -20.05 8.51
CA PHE A 77 1.44 -19.94 9.49
C PHE A 77 0.61 -21.23 9.50
N ASP A 78 0.23 -21.69 10.69
CA ASP A 78 -0.56 -22.91 10.85
C ASP A 78 -1.90 -22.80 10.10
N ASP A 79 -2.66 -21.74 10.37
CA ASP A 79 -3.97 -21.48 9.77
C ASP A 79 -4.25 -19.98 9.59
N ALA A 80 -5.44 -19.67 9.06
CA ALA A 80 -5.89 -18.29 8.85
C ALA A 80 -6.13 -17.53 10.16
N SER A 81 -6.55 -18.22 11.22
CA SER A 81 -6.79 -17.62 12.55
C SER A 81 -5.49 -17.14 13.17
N SER A 82 -4.39 -17.88 13.00
CA SER A 82 -3.05 -17.44 13.41
C SER A 82 -2.63 -16.15 12.71
N VAL A 83 -2.85 -16.05 11.39
CA VAL A 83 -2.57 -14.80 10.64
C VAL A 83 -3.41 -13.64 11.15
N GLU A 84 -4.71 -13.86 11.37
CA GLU A 84 -5.60 -12.84 11.91
C GLU A 84 -5.16 -12.37 13.30
N ALA A 85 -4.79 -13.30 14.19
CA ALA A 85 -4.32 -12.96 15.53
C ALA A 85 -3.08 -12.04 15.50
N TYR A 86 -2.09 -12.33 14.65
CA TYR A 86 -0.91 -11.46 14.50
C TYR A 86 -1.27 -10.09 13.91
N LEU A 87 -2.22 -10.02 12.97
CA LEU A 87 -2.68 -8.74 12.40
C LEU A 87 -3.42 -7.88 13.43
N GLU A 88 -4.25 -8.52 14.27
CA GLU A 88 -4.95 -7.85 15.37
C GLU A 88 -3.98 -7.35 16.43
N GLU A 89 -3.00 -8.17 16.79
CA GLU A 89 -1.92 -7.74 17.68
C GLU A 89 -1.22 -6.51 17.07
N LEU A 90 -0.82 -6.57 15.80
CA LEU A 90 -0.19 -5.46 15.07
C LEU A 90 -1.05 -4.18 14.99
N ALA A 91 -2.37 -4.31 14.97
CA ALA A 91 -3.31 -3.18 14.93
C ALA A 91 -3.60 -2.58 16.32
N THR A 92 -3.39 -3.33 17.40
CA THR A 92 -3.75 -2.93 18.77
C THR A 92 -2.55 -2.70 19.68
N ARG A 93 -1.33 -2.74 19.12
CA ARG A 93 -0.07 -2.50 19.86
C ARG A 93 -0.09 -1.15 20.59
N SER A 94 0.37 -1.16 21.84
CA SER A 94 0.49 0.05 22.68
C SER A 94 1.50 1.06 22.15
N SER A 95 2.53 0.60 21.42
CA SER A 95 3.54 1.44 20.75
C SER A 95 3.05 2.08 19.45
N GLY A 96 1.79 1.84 19.07
CA GLY A 96 1.16 2.37 17.87
C GLY A 96 0.84 1.27 16.84
N PRO A 97 -0.29 1.40 16.13
CA PRO A 97 -0.71 0.42 15.14
C PRO A 97 0.24 0.40 13.94
N LEU A 98 0.62 -0.79 13.47
CA LEU A 98 1.42 -0.95 12.25
C LEU A 98 0.60 -1.41 11.05
N VAL A 99 -0.63 -1.87 11.28
CA VAL A 99 -1.57 -2.28 10.24
C VAL A 99 -2.97 -1.76 10.57
N THR A 100 -3.84 -1.76 9.57
CA THR A 100 -5.26 -1.42 9.73
C THR A 100 -6.14 -2.29 8.85
N ARG A 101 -7.37 -2.54 9.31
CA ARG A 101 -8.42 -3.17 8.51
C ARG A 101 -9.08 -2.12 7.63
N LEU A 102 -9.11 -2.37 6.34
CA LEU A 102 -9.82 -1.52 5.39
C LEU A 102 -11.32 -1.88 5.38
N PRO A 103 -12.20 -0.88 5.12
CA PRO A 103 -13.61 -1.15 4.93
C PRO A 103 -13.82 -2.13 3.77
N ARG A 104 -14.83 -3.00 3.90
CA ARG A 104 -15.17 -3.97 2.86
C ARG A 104 -15.53 -3.23 1.58
N GLN A 105 -14.94 -3.64 0.46
CA GLN A 105 -15.41 -3.22 -0.86
C GLN A 105 -16.79 -3.84 -1.12
N ALA A 106 -17.64 -3.14 -1.87
CA ALA A 106 -18.94 -3.65 -2.26
C ALA A 106 -18.78 -5.00 -2.98
N GLY A 107 -19.48 -6.04 -2.50
CA GLY A 107 -19.39 -7.40 -3.05
C GLY A 107 -18.23 -8.26 -2.54
N ALA A 108 -17.30 -7.73 -1.75
CA ALA A 108 -16.18 -8.52 -1.21
C ALA A 108 -16.57 -9.31 0.06
N ARG A 109 -16.26 -10.62 0.05
CA ARG A 109 -16.50 -11.53 1.18
C ARG A 109 -15.51 -11.36 2.34
N GLU A 110 -14.31 -10.89 2.07
CA GLU A 110 -13.23 -10.73 3.06
C GLU A 110 -12.77 -9.27 3.13
N GLN A 111 -12.33 -8.85 4.32
CA GLN A 111 -11.68 -7.56 4.53
C GLN A 111 -10.21 -7.63 4.09
N ARG A 112 -9.68 -6.50 3.63
CA ARG A 112 -8.26 -6.34 3.31
C ARG A 112 -7.56 -5.62 4.46
N TRP A 113 -6.33 -6.01 4.72
CA TRP A 113 -5.43 -5.38 5.67
C TRP A 113 -4.39 -4.55 4.92
N ALA A 114 -3.99 -3.43 5.50
CA ALA A 114 -2.96 -2.55 4.95
C ALA A 114 -1.95 -2.16 6.03
N HIS A 115 -0.70 -1.88 5.65
CA HIS A 115 0.31 -1.38 6.58
C HIS A 115 0.18 0.13 6.80
N LEU A 116 0.66 0.61 7.95
CA LEU A 116 0.69 2.03 8.33
C LEU A 116 2.10 2.60 8.37
N LEU A 117 3.12 1.84 7.96
CA LEU A 117 4.54 2.24 7.98
C LEU A 117 4.86 3.49 7.14
N CYS A 118 4.03 3.82 6.15
CA CYS A 118 4.16 5.01 5.31
C CYS A 118 3.09 6.08 5.62
N GLY A 119 2.44 5.97 6.79
CA GLY A 119 1.33 6.83 7.20
C GLY A 119 -0.02 6.41 6.59
N ALA A 120 -1.10 6.93 7.17
CA ALA A 120 -2.47 6.63 6.74
C ALA A 120 -2.81 7.18 5.34
N ALA A 121 -2.18 8.27 4.92
CA ALA A 121 -2.40 8.91 3.61
C ALA A 121 -1.97 8.04 2.42
N ALA A 122 -1.13 7.02 2.65
CA ALA A 122 -0.69 6.07 1.62
C ALA A 122 -1.70 4.93 1.37
N LEU A 123 -2.81 4.87 2.11
CA LEU A 123 -3.84 3.87 1.89
C LEU A 123 -4.58 4.17 0.57
N PRO A 124 -4.70 3.19 -0.36
CA PRO A 124 -5.28 3.42 -1.69
C PRO A 124 -6.68 4.02 -1.67
N THR A 125 -7.42 3.85 -0.57
CA THR A 125 -8.81 4.29 -0.44
C THR A 125 -8.96 5.81 -0.49
N GLU A 126 -8.02 6.60 0.05
CA GLU A 126 -8.14 8.07 -0.01
C GLU A 126 -7.64 8.64 -1.34
N ALA A 127 -6.54 8.11 -1.86
CA ALA A 127 -5.99 8.55 -3.14
C ALA A 127 -6.94 8.24 -4.31
N VAL A 128 -7.49 7.02 -4.37
CA VAL A 128 -8.44 6.62 -5.41
C VAL A 128 -9.76 7.37 -5.27
N ARG A 129 -10.30 7.54 -4.04
CA ARG A 129 -11.52 8.36 -3.85
C ARG A 129 -11.33 9.81 -4.27
N ARG A 130 -10.18 10.41 -3.95
CA ARG A 130 -9.89 11.81 -4.31
C ARG A 130 -9.71 11.96 -5.82
N GLN A 131 -9.07 10.99 -6.47
CA GLN A 131 -8.97 10.93 -7.94
C GLN A 131 -10.33 10.73 -8.61
N THR A 132 -11.17 9.80 -8.14
CA THR A 132 -12.50 9.58 -8.72
C THR A 132 -13.41 10.80 -8.58
N VAL A 133 -13.36 11.51 -7.45
CA VAL A 133 -14.15 12.74 -7.26
C VAL A 133 -13.65 13.87 -8.17
N GLN A 134 -12.34 13.99 -8.38
CA GLN A 134 -11.77 14.96 -9.33
C GLN A 134 -12.07 14.62 -10.79
N GLU A 135 -12.12 13.33 -11.14
CA GLU A 135 -12.50 12.88 -12.48
C GLU A 135 -14.00 13.09 -12.75
N ASP A 136 -14.88 12.81 -11.78
CA ASP A 136 -16.33 13.05 -11.92
C ASP A 136 -16.64 14.53 -12.10
N THR A 137 -16.05 15.40 -11.27
CA THR A 137 -16.24 16.86 -11.39
C THR A 137 -15.70 17.40 -12.72
N GLY A 138 -14.54 16.89 -13.19
CA GLY A 138 -13.99 17.26 -14.50
C GLY A 138 -14.83 16.76 -15.68
N LEU A 139 -15.50 15.61 -15.54
CA LEU A 139 -16.43 15.08 -16.54
C LEU A 139 -17.72 15.90 -16.59
N GLU A 140 -18.30 16.24 -15.43
CA GLU A 140 -19.51 17.08 -15.32
C GLU A 140 -19.32 18.46 -15.97
N GLU A 141 -18.21 19.15 -15.68
CA GLU A 141 -17.88 20.44 -16.29
C GLU A 141 -17.74 20.34 -17.82
N ARG A 142 -17.15 19.25 -18.30
CA ARG A 142 -16.95 19.01 -19.74
C ARG A 142 -18.25 18.66 -20.44
N VAL A 143 -19.14 17.90 -19.80
CA VAL A 143 -20.49 17.63 -20.29
C VAL A 143 -21.30 18.91 -20.38
N ALA A 144 -21.32 19.73 -19.33
CA ALA A 144 -22.04 21.00 -19.33
C ALA A 144 -21.56 21.95 -20.45
N ARG A 145 -20.25 22.04 -20.67
CA ARG A 145 -19.68 22.81 -21.78
C ARG A 145 -20.09 22.27 -23.14
N LEU A 146 -20.03 20.95 -23.33
CA LEU A 146 -20.42 20.32 -24.58
C LEU A 146 -21.92 20.45 -24.84
N GLU A 147 -22.77 20.38 -23.82
CA GLU A 147 -24.21 20.61 -23.95
C GLU A 147 -24.51 22.04 -24.40
N LEU A 148 -23.77 23.02 -23.88
CA LEU A 148 -23.89 24.42 -24.28
C LEU A 148 -23.43 24.63 -25.73
N GLU A 149 -22.26 24.11 -26.09
CA GLU A 149 -21.76 24.15 -27.48
C GLU A 149 -22.73 23.46 -28.45
N VAL A 150 -23.30 22.31 -28.07
CA VAL A 150 -24.30 21.60 -28.88
C VAL A 150 -25.59 22.40 -29.01
N ALA A 151 -26.03 23.08 -27.95
CA ALA A 151 -27.22 23.95 -28.01
C ALA A 151 -27.00 25.14 -28.95
N GLU A 152 -25.84 25.80 -28.85
CA GLU A 152 -25.45 26.91 -29.73
C GLU A 152 -25.34 26.46 -31.19
N LEU A 153 -24.67 25.33 -31.43
CA LEU A 153 -24.56 24.75 -32.77
C LEU A 153 -25.96 24.42 -33.29
N ARG A 154 -26.80 23.69 -32.55
CA ARG A 154 -28.18 23.36 -32.97
C ARG A 154 -29.01 24.59 -33.32
N ALA A 155 -28.87 25.69 -32.58
CA ALA A 155 -29.53 26.96 -32.89
C ALA A 155 -29.01 27.58 -34.19
N ALA A 156 -27.69 27.55 -34.43
CA ALA A 156 -27.05 28.09 -35.62
C ALA A 156 -27.41 27.33 -36.92
N ILE A 157 -27.55 25.99 -36.85
CA ILE A 157 -27.95 25.16 -38.00
C ILE A 157 -29.48 25.11 -38.20
N GLY A 158 -30.26 25.86 -37.42
CA GLY A 158 -31.72 25.89 -37.54
C GLY A 158 -32.39 24.55 -37.22
N LEU A 159 -31.68 23.64 -36.55
CA LEU A 159 -32.16 22.32 -36.12
C LEU A 159 -33.04 22.39 -34.87
N ALA A 160 -33.62 23.57 -34.58
CA ALA A 160 -34.82 23.69 -33.78
C ALA A 160 -36.02 23.17 -34.61
N SER A 161 -36.02 21.88 -34.95
CA SER A 161 -37.00 21.32 -35.87
C SER A 161 -37.63 20.03 -35.34
N ARG A 162 -38.86 20.23 -34.83
CA ARG A 162 -40.01 19.31 -34.68
C ARG A 162 -39.97 18.25 -33.57
#